data_AF-A0A927S9K3-F1
#
_entry.id   AF-A0A927S9K3-F1
#
_cell.length_a   1.000
_cell.length_b   1.000
_cell.length_c   1.000
_cell.angle_alpha   90.00
_cell.angle_beta   90.00
_cell.angle_gamma   90.00
#
_symmetry.space_group_name_H-M   'P 1'
#
loop_
_entity.id
_entity.type
_entity.pdbx_description
1 polymer ?
#
loop_
_entity_poly.entity_id
_entity_poly.type
_entity_poly.pdbx_seq_one_letter_code
_entity_poly.pdbx_strand_id
1 'polypeptide(L)'
;MDNHQWFKEAGYGMMVHWGLYSLLAGEYKGRIVRPYAEWSQSFYRIPNEEYGKLTKAFNPVFFNADEWVRLAKECGMKYFVVTSKHHDGFAMYHSKVDKYNVVDATPFGRDVIAEIGEACYKHGLKLGLYYSQDLDWHEKHGGGYLSNHIRTAGTSWDNNWDFPNEDEKDFSICFENKIMPQVKEILTQYGELCLIWFDVPMTISDAQSRQIYEAIKQYQPNCLINSRLGNGAYDYVSLGDNEIPTEIPKNLGEVDANAVDGFKPSPFGLYESAATLNHTWGFSAYDQDWKSADTIFEYRTRLKKLGINYLINVGPDHLGRIPAPSVDILREVARRMGDL
;
A
#
# COMPACT_ATOMS: atom_id res chain seq x y z
N MET A 1 6.67 -19.49 -15.72
CA MET A 1 6.89 -19.82 -14.29
C MET A 1 5.62 -19.43 -13.56
N ASP A 2 5.05 -20.33 -12.75
CA ASP A 2 3.89 -19.99 -11.90
C ASP A 2 4.27 -18.87 -10.92
N ASN A 3 3.35 -17.94 -10.62
CA ASN A 3 3.63 -16.80 -9.76
C ASN A 3 3.92 -17.22 -8.31
N HIS A 4 3.41 -18.37 -7.85
CA HIS A 4 3.83 -18.92 -6.55
C HIS A 4 5.33 -19.26 -6.51
N GLN A 5 5.85 -19.89 -7.57
CA GLN A 5 7.27 -20.24 -7.64
C GLN A 5 8.13 -18.98 -7.80
N TRP A 6 7.71 -18.06 -8.65
CA TRP A 6 8.38 -16.77 -8.81
C TRP A 6 8.46 -16.01 -7.48
N PHE A 7 7.37 -15.97 -6.70
CA PHE A 7 7.34 -15.24 -5.43
C PHE A 7 8.30 -15.84 -4.40
N LYS A 8 8.49 -17.17 -4.37
CA LYS A 8 9.52 -17.82 -3.52
C LYS A 8 10.94 -17.38 -3.86
N GLU A 9 11.18 -17.01 -5.10
CA GLU A 9 12.50 -16.62 -5.62
C GLU A 9 12.69 -15.10 -5.67
N ALA A 10 11.61 -14.31 -5.59
CA ALA A 10 11.63 -12.87 -5.78
C ALA A 10 12.51 -12.16 -4.76
N GLY A 11 12.35 -12.48 -3.47
CA GLY A 11 13.20 -12.07 -2.35
C GLY A 11 13.17 -10.57 -1.98
N TYR A 12 12.94 -9.67 -2.94
CA TYR A 12 13.04 -8.23 -2.72
C TYR A 12 12.16 -7.41 -3.69
N GLY A 13 11.39 -6.47 -3.15
CA GLY A 13 10.50 -5.58 -3.91
C GLY A 13 10.49 -4.15 -3.37
N MET A 14 10.05 -3.20 -4.20
CA MET A 14 9.78 -1.81 -3.80
C MET A 14 8.30 -1.63 -3.50
N MET A 15 7.96 -0.95 -2.41
CA MET A 15 6.63 -0.39 -2.17
C MET A 15 6.67 1.13 -2.28
N VAL A 16 5.58 1.73 -2.74
CA VAL A 16 5.42 3.17 -2.84
C VAL A 16 4.09 3.62 -2.26
N HIS A 17 4.16 4.49 -1.25
CA HIS A 17 3.01 5.24 -0.73
C HIS A 17 3.06 6.67 -1.25
N TRP A 18 2.10 7.00 -2.11
CA TRP A 18 1.96 8.33 -2.67
C TRP A 18 0.51 8.71 -2.89
N GLY A 19 0.16 9.94 -2.52
CA GLY A 19 -1.21 10.45 -2.56
C GLY A 19 -1.27 11.90 -2.08
N LEU A 20 -2.49 12.40 -1.83
CA LEU A 20 -2.69 13.79 -1.40
C LEU A 20 -1.99 14.09 -0.06
N TYR A 21 -1.91 13.10 0.83
CA TYR A 21 -1.20 13.21 2.11
C TYR A 21 0.29 13.60 1.95
N SER A 22 0.92 13.29 0.81
CA SER A 22 2.30 13.70 0.53
C SER A 22 2.47 15.21 0.40
N LEU A 23 1.40 15.96 0.06
CA LEU A 23 1.40 17.44 0.08
C LEU A 23 1.43 18.01 1.50
N LEU A 24 0.80 17.33 2.46
CA LEU A 24 0.85 17.72 3.86
C LEU A 24 2.22 17.44 4.47
N ALA A 25 2.95 16.46 3.93
CA ALA A 25 4.31 16.10 4.35
C ALA A 25 4.45 15.91 5.87
N GLY A 26 3.43 15.36 6.51
CA GLY A 26 3.38 15.10 7.95
C GLY A 26 3.09 16.32 8.83
N GLU A 27 2.65 17.45 8.27
CA GLU A 27 2.23 18.63 9.04
C GLU A 27 0.87 19.15 8.58
N TYR A 28 0.07 19.57 9.55
CA TYR A 28 -1.14 20.33 9.29
C TYR A 28 -1.33 21.43 10.33
N LYS A 29 -1.48 22.68 9.88
CA LYS A 29 -1.68 23.88 10.73
C LYS A 29 -0.62 24.00 11.85
N GLY A 30 0.66 23.81 11.53
CA GLY A 30 1.77 23.92 12.49
C GLY A 30 1.92 22.75 13.47
N ARG A 31 1.14 21.68 13.31
CA ARG A 31 1.20 20.48 14.14
C ARG A 31 1.76 19.32 13.32
N ILE A 32 2.73 18.59 13.86
CA ILE A 32 3.39 17.45 13.21
C ILE A 32 2.69 16.14 13.59
N VAL A 33 2.47 15.25 12.61
CA VAL A 33 1.85 13.94 12.82
C VAL A 33 2.88 12.94 13.30
N ARG A 34 2.49 12.13 14.29
CA ARG A 34 3.29 11.02 14.83
C ARG A 34 2.26 9.93 15.19
N PRO A 35 1.97 8.97 14.31
CA PRO A 35 3.04 8.15 13.74
C PRO A 35 3.16 8.18 12.22
N TYR A 36 2.05 8.11 11.49
CA TYR A 36 2.06 7.85 10.05
C TYR A 36 1.53 9.05 9.25
N ALA A 37 2.30 9.53 8.28
CA ALA A 37 1.96 10.76 7.55
C ALA A 37 0.79 10.58 6.60
N GLU A 38 0.61 9.39 6.01
CA GLU A 38 -0.55 9.03 5.20
C GLU A 38 -1.86 8.97 6.00
N TRP A 39 -1.78 8.92 7.32
CA TRP A 39 -2.92 8.99 8.24
C TRP A 39 -3.33 10.42 8.64
N SER A 40 -2.68 11.44 8.08
CA SER A 40 -2.91 12.84 8.46
C SER A 40 -4.38 13.27 8.42
N GLN A 41 -5.15 12.82 7.42
CA GLN A 41 -6.58 13.19 7.33
C GLN A 41 -7.36 12.74 8.58
N SER A 42 -7.19 11.48 9.00
CA SER A 42 -7.82 10.95 10.22
C SER A 42 -7.22 11.52 11.50
N PHE A 43 -5.89 11.70 11.56
CA PHE A 43 -5.22 12.22 12.75
C PHE A 43 -5.67 13.65 13.11
N TYR A 44 -5.82 14.50 12.09
CA TYR A 44 -6.29 15.88 12.28
C TYR A 44 -7.79 16.06 12.08
N ARG A 45 -8.51 15.00 11.71
CA ARG A 45 -9.94 15.03 11.36
C ARG A 45 -10.24 16.11 10.32
N ILE A 46 -9.43 16.13 9.25
CA ILE A 46 -9.52 17.15 8.19
C ILE A 46 -10.79 16.87 7.37
N PRO A 47 -11.77 17.79 7.34
CA PRO A 47 -12.99 17.59 6.56
C PRO A 47 -12.69 17.30 5.09
N ASN A 48 -13.48 16.43 4.45
CA ASN A 48 -13.32 16.06 3.03
C ASN A 48 -13.29 17.30 2.13
N GLU A 49 -14.09 18.33 2.44
CA GLU A 49 -14.09 19.60 1.71
C GLU A 49 -12.72 20.32 1.79
N GLU A 50 -12.05 20.29 2.96
CA GLU A 50 -10.74 20.91 3.15
C GLU A 50 -9.62 20.04 2.57
N TYR A 51 -9.62 18.74 2.86
CA TYR A 51 -8.62 17.80 2.35
C TYR A 51 -8.66 17.71 0.82
N GLY A 52 -9.86 17.70 0.23
CA GLY A 52 -10.06 17.67 -1.22
C GLY A 52 -9.48 18.89 -1.95
N LYS A 53 -9.23 20.02 -1.27
CA LYS A 53 -8.53 21.17 -1.88
C LYS A 53 -7.08 20.85 -2.27
N LEU A 54 -6.46 19.85 -1.64
CA LEU A 54 -5.12 19.37 -2.00
C LEU A 54 -5.06 18.90 -3.46
N THR A 55 -6.16 18.40 -4.02
CA THR A 55 -6.24 18.01 -5.44
C THR A 55 -5.86 19.16 -6.38
N LYS A 56 -6.16 20.41 -6.01
CA LYS A 56 -5.84 21.60 -6.81
C LYS A 56 -4.38 22.02 -6.74
N ALA A 57 -3.64 21.54 -5.74
CA ALA A 57 -2.21 21.76 -5.57
C ALA A 57 -1.35 20.58 -6.04
N PHE A 58 -1.95 19.41 -6.28
CA PHE A 58 -1.23 18.21 -6.69
C PHE A 58 -0.73 18.34 -8.14
N ASN A 59 0.51 18.80 -8.31
CA ASN A 59 1.20 18.93 -9.60
C ASN A 59 2.67 18.49 -9.50
N PRO A 60 2.96 17.19 -9.41
CA PRO A 60 4.30 16.67 -9.21
C PRO A 60 5.14 16.75 -10.48
N VAL A 61 5.72 17.93 -10.74
CA VAL A 61 6.50 18.24 -11.95
C VAL A 61 7.78 17.41 -12.12
N PHE A 62 8.26 16.74 -11.06
CA PHE A 62 9.43 15.86 -11.11
C PHE A 62 9.06 14.37 -11.09
N PHE A 63 7.77 14.01 -11.14
CA PHE A 63 7.38 12.61 -11.25
C PHE A 63 7.87 12.00 -12.56
N ASN A 64 8.64 10.91 -12.41
CA ASN A 64 9.14 10.11 -13.50
C ASN A 64 9.10 8.62 -13.12
N ALA A 65 8.12 7.90 -13.67
CA ALA A 65 7.95 6.46 -13.43
C ALA A 65 9.18 5.64 -13.86
N ASP A 66 9.86 6.02 -14.96
CA ASP A 66 11.06 5.32 -15.43
C ASP A 66 12.19 5.42 -14.40
N GLU A 67 12.38 6.59 -13.78
CA GLU A 67 13.39 6.78 -12.73
C GLU A 67 13.10 5.94 -11.48
N TRP A 68 11.85 5.89 -11.04
CA TRP A 68 11.45 5.10 -9.87
C TRP A 68 11.67 3.60 -10.10
N VAL A 69 11.19 3.08 -11.23
CA VAL A 69 11.33 1.66 -11.56
C VAL A 69 12.78 1.29 -11.83
N ARG A 70 13.56 2.16 -12.48
CA ARG A 70 14.99 1.94 -12.67
C ARG A 70 15.74 1.90 -11.35
N LEU A 71 15.42 2.77 -10.40
CA LEU A 71 16.01 2.70 -9.06
C LEU A 71 15.74 1.33 -8.41
N ALA A 72 14.49 0.85 -8.48
CA ALA A 72 14.14 -0.47 -7.96
C ALA A 72 14.96 -1.58 -8.65
N LYS A 73 15.07 -1.54 -9.98
CA LYS A 73 15.88 -2.49 -10.77
C LYS A 73 17.36 -2.46 -10.38
N GLU A 74 17.94 -1.26 -10.31
CA GLU A 74 19.33 -1.01 -9.90
C GLU A 74 19.60 -1.56 -8.49
N CYS A 75 18.60 -1.56 -7.61
CA CYS A 75 18.72 -2.09 -6.24
C CYS A 75 18.41 -3.60 -6.14
N GLY A 76 18.32 -4.31 -7.26
CA GLY A 76 18.12 -5.76 -7.31
C GLY A 76 16.69 -6.24 -7.08
N MET A 77 15.72 -5.32 -6.97
CA MET A 77 14.31 -5.65 -6.72
C MET A 77 13.67 -6.31 -7.94
N LYS A 78 12.69 -7.20 -7.71
CA LYS A 78 12.03 -8.00 -8.75
C LYS A 78 10.59 -7.57 -9.05
N TYR A 79 10.00 -6.81 -8.13
CA TYR A 79 8.63 -6.32 -8.26
C TYR A 79 8.47 -4.95 -7.61
N PHE A 80 7.40 -4.27 -7.99
CA PHE A 80 7.08 -2.91 -7.60
C PHE A 80 5.60 -2.84 -7.21
N VAL A 81 5.30 -2.39 -6.00
CA VAL A 81 3.95 -2.26 -5.44
C VAL A 81 3.67 -0.79 -5.17
N VAL A 82 2.56 -0.27 -5.66
CA VAL A 82 2.21 1.16 -5.48
C VAL A 82 0.77 1.32 -5.02
N THR A 83 0.51 2.31 -4.16
CA THR A 83 -0.83 2.69 -3.71
C THR A 83 -1.70 3.16 -4.89
N SER A 84 -2.57 2.30 -5.39
CA SER A 84 -3.60 2.66 -6.36
C SER A 84 -4.73 3.49 -5.73
N LYS A 85 -5.03 3.22 -4.45
CA LYS A 85 -5.90 4.03 -3.57
C LYS A 85 -5.55 3.76 -2.11
N HIS A 86 -5.34 4.80 -1.31
CA HIS A 86 -5.13 4.67 0.14
C HIS A 86 -6.46 4.88 0.92
N HIS A 87 -6.39 4.91 2.25
CA HIS A 87 -7.57 5.12 3.10
C HIS A 87 -8.27 6.47 2.87
N ASP A 88 -7.57 7.48 2.35
CA ASP A 88 -8.17 8.79 2.03
C ASP A 88 -9.17 8.73 0.85
N GLY A 89 -9.27 7.58 0.18
CA GLY A 89 -10.21 7.34 -0.91
C GLY A 89 -9.75 7.91 -2.26
N PHE A 90 -8.58 8.56 -2.32
CA PHE A 90 -8.09 9.20 -3.55
C PHE A 90 -7.41 8.18 -4.46
N ALA A 91 -7.94 7.99 -5.66
CA ALA A 91 -7.38 7.05 -6.63
C ALA A 91 -6.19 7.68 -7.38
N MET A 92 -5.05 6.99 -7.39
CA MET A 92 -3.84 7.37 -8.11
C MET A 92 -3.85 6.93 -9.58
N TYR A 93 -5.01 6.61 -10.13
CA TYR A 93 -5.22 6.19 -11.51
C TYR A 93 -6.51 6.78 -12.08
N HIS A 94 -6.77 6.66 -13.38
CA HIS A 94 -7.97 7.19 -14.01
C HIS A 94 -9.21 6.33 -13.75
N SER A 95 -9.73 6.36 -12.53
CA SER A 95 -11.02 5.73 -12.21
C SER A 95 -12.16 6.36 -13.01
N LYS A 96 -13.05 5.54 -13.58
CA LYS A 96 -14.26 5.98 -14.27
C LYS A 96 -15.45 6.05 -13.33
N VAL A 97 -15.40 5.30 -12.23
CA VAL A 97 -16.49 5.22 -11.25
C VAL A 97 -16.46 6.35 -10.23
N ASP A 98 -15.29 6.94 -9.97
CA ASP A 98 -15.14 8.08 -9.06
C ASP A 98 -14.23 9.16 -9.65
N LYS A 99 -14.70 10.41 -9.62
CA LYS A 99 -13.96 11.60 -10.07
C LYS A 99 -12.91 12.09 -9.08
N TYR A 100 -12.91 11.55 -7.85
CA TYR A 100 -11.87 11.80 -6.85
C TYR A 100 -10.61 10.97 -7.16
N ASN A 101 -9.96 11.33 -8.27
CA ASN A 101 -8.78 10.63 -8.77
C ASN A 101 -7.74 11.60 -9.36
N VAL A 102 -6.50 11.13 -9.52
CA VAL A 102 -5.35 11.95 -9.96
C VAL A 102 -5.54 12.57 -11.34
N VAL A 103 -6.29 11.93 -12.24
CA VAL A 103 -6.47 12.41 -13.62
C VAL A 103 -7.57 13.48 -13.70
N ASP A 104 -8.72 13.23 -13.08
CA ASP A 104 -9.87 14.12 -13.15
C ASP A 104 -9.78 15.31 -12.18
N ALA A 105 -9.21 15.11 -10.98
CA ALA A 105 -9.31 16.09 -9.90
C ALA A 105 -8.14 17.08 -9.84
N THR A 106 -7.01 16.77 -10.48
CA THR A 106 -5.73 17.49 -10.30
C THR A 106 -5.25 18.18 -11.58
N PRO A 107 -4.44 19.26 -11.47
CA PRO A 107 -3.78 19.86 -12.63
C PRO A 107 -2.71 18.95 -13.27
N PHE A 108 -2.27 17.90 -12.58
CA PHE A 108 -1.30 16.94 -13.11
C PHE A 108 -1.88 16.12 -14.26
N GLY A 109 -3.14 15.68 -14.14
CA GLY A 109 -3.92 15.09 -15.23
C GLY A 109 -3.35 13.80 -15.85
N ARG A 110 -2.43 13.13 -15.16
CA ARG A 110 -1.70 11.94 -15.65
C ARG A 110 -2.01 10.71 -14.80
N ASP A 111 -2.15 9.57 -15.45
CA ASP A 111 -2.41 8.28 -14.80
C ASP A 111 -1.10 7.68 -14.26
N VAL A 112 -0.89 7.79 -12.95
CA VAL A 112 0.36 7.37 -12.29
C VAL A 112 0.54 5.86 -12.37
N ILE A 113 -0.53 5.08 -12.25
CA ILE A 113 -0.45 3.61 -12.28
C ILE A 113 -0.13 3.11 -13.69
N ALA A 114 -0.74 3.71 -14.73
CA ALA A 114 -0.40 3.38 -16.12
C ALA A 114 1.09 3.63 -16.41
N GLU A 115 1.62 4.79 -16.04
CA GLU A 115 3.03 5.14 -16.28
C GLU A 115 4.01 4.22 -15.53
N ILE A 116 3.69 3.86 -14.27
CA ILE A 116 4.50 2.91 -13.49
C ILE A 116 4.42 1.50 -14.09
N GLY A 117 3.24 1.07 -14.54
CA GLY A 117 3.06 -0.23 -15.20
C GLY A 117 3.89 -0.35 -16.48
N GLU A 118 3.83 0.67 -17.35
CA GLU A 118 4.67 0.73 -18.56
C GLU A 118 6.16 0.67 -18.23
N ALA A 119 6.60 1.41 -17.22
CA ALA A 119 7.99 1.39 -16.76
C ALA A 119 8.39 0.00 -16.20
N CYS A 120 7.52 -0.66 -15.42
CA CYS A 120 7.76 -2.02 -14.91
C CYS A 120 7.96 -3.02 -16.07
N TYR A 121 7.07 -3.00 -17.07
CA TYR A 121 7.21 -3.86 -18.25
C TYR A 121 8.50 -3.59 -19.01
N LYS A 122 8.86 -2.31 -19.19
CA LYS A 122 10.09 -1.89 -19.89
C LYS A 122 11.36 -2.41 -19.21
N HIS A 123 11.41 -2.43 -17.86
CA HIS A 123 12.61 -2.81 -17.09
C HIS A 123 12.57 -4.25 -16.56
N GLY A 124 11.53 -5.00 -16.91
CA GLY A 124 11.33 -6.38 -16.50
C GLY A 124 11.13 -6.54 -14.99
N LEU A 125 10.40 -5.61 -14.36
CA LEU A 125 9.85 -5.78 -13.01
C LEU A 125 8.40 -6.21 -13.11
N LYS A 126 7.94 -7.04 -12.17
CA LYS A 126 6.52 -7.33 -12.03
C LYS A 126 5.80 -6.20 -11.30
N LEU A 127 4.62 -5.80 -11.78
CA LEU A 127 3.77 -4.79 -11.14
C LEU A 127 2.82 -5.45 -10.13
N GLY A 128 2.76 -4.92 -8.92
CA GLY A 128 1.69 -5.15 -7.95
C GLY A 128 1.03 -3.84 -7.56
N LEU A 129 -0.18 -3.91 -7.01
CA LEU A 129 -0.93 -2.74 -6.58
C LEU A 129 -1.39 -2.88 -5.14
N TYR A 130 -1.28 -1.81 -4.37
CA TYR A 130 -1.97 -1.69 -3.09
C TYR A 130 -3.35 -1.07 -3.32
N TYR A 131 -4.37 -1.55 -2.61
CA TYR A 131 -5.70 -0.95 -2.62
C TYR A 131 -6.37 -1.07 -1.24
N SER A 132 -6.77 0.06 -0.64
CA SER A 132 -7.56 0.08 0.60
C SER A 132 -9.00 -0.34 0.33
N GLN A 133 -9.30 -1.62 0.48
CA GLN A 133 -10.62 -2.21 0.18
C GLN A 133 -11.67 -1.93 1.26
N ASP A 134 -11.26 -1.70 2.50
CA ASP A 134 -12.16 -1.52 3.64
C ASP A 134 -12.35 -0.03 3.96
N LEU A 135 -11.25 0.65 4.33
CA LEU A 135 -11.30 2.06 4.68
C LEU A 135 -11.38 2.94 3.42
N ASP A 136 -12.31 3.88 3.45
CA ASP A 136 -12.44 4.95 2.46
C ASP A 136 -13.02 6.20 3.14
N TRP A 137 -12.16 7.14 3.51
CA TRP A 137 -12.55 8.35 4.23
C TRP A 137 -13.32 9.35 3.38
N HIS A 138 -13.29 9.19 2.06
CA HIS A 138 -14.08 10.02 1.15
C HIS A 138 -15.55 9.57 1.10
N GLU A 139 -15.84 8.30 1.37
CA GLU A 139 -17.20 7.74 1.30
C GLU A 139 -17.94 7.78 2.65
N LYS A 140 -19.23 8.17 2.61
CA LYS A 140 -20.13 8.13 3.79
C LYS A 140 -20.14 6.75 4.46
N HIS A 141 -20.15 5.72 3.64
CA HIS A 141 -20.28 4.32 4.04
C HIS A 141 -18.91 3.59 4.06
N GLY A 142 -17.80 4.31 4.03
CA GLY A 142 -16.46 3.72 4.17
C GLY A 142 -16.32 2.92 5.47
N GLY A 143 -15.56 1.82 5.42
CA GLY A 143 -15.39 0.89 6.53
C GLY A 143 -14.59 1.46 7.71
N GLY A 144 -14.45 0.64 8.75
CA GLY A 144 -13.75 0.95 10.00
C GLY A 144 -14.64 1.34 11.17
N TYR A 145 -15.91 1.67 10.93
CA TYR A 145 -16.81 2.21 11.97
C TYR A 145 -17.06 1.21 13.11
N LEU A 146 -17.04 -0.11 12.83
CA LEU A 146 -17.17 -1.17 13.84
C LEU A 146 -15.92 -1.37 14.71
N SER A 147 -14.78 -0.78 14.34
CA SER A 147 -13.47 -1.08 14.92
C SER A 147 -12.88 0.06 15.74
N ASN A 148 -13.63 1.14 16.01
CA ASN A 148 -13.16 2.31 16.76
C ASN A 148 -12.77 2.05 18.22
N HIS A 149 -13.04 0.85 18.74
CA HIS A 149 -12.53 0.38 20.03
C HIS A 149 -11.03 -0.02 19.96
N ILE A 150 -10.47 -0.20 18.76
CA ILE A 150 -9.06 -0.49 18.49
C ILE A 150 -8.34 0.81 18.11
N ARG A 151 -7.14 1.03 18.67
CA ARG A 151 -6.34 2.24 18.38
C ARG A 151 -5.82 2.24 16.94
N THR A 152 -5.69 3.44 16.37
CA THR A 152 -5.21 3.67 15.00
C THR A 152 -4.08 4.71 15.00
N ALA A 153 -3.42 4.88 13.85
CA ALA A 153 -2.45 5.96 13.64
C ALA A 153 -3.11 7.36 13.50
N GLY A 154 -4.44 7.42 13.34
CA GLY A 154 -5.24 8.64 13.31
C GLY A 154 -6.08 8.83 14.57
N THR A 155 -7.35 9.22 14.41
CA THR A 155 -8.31 9.32 15.54
C THR A 155 -9.42 8.26 15.48
N SER A 156 -9.78 7.81 14.29
CA SER A 156 -10.75 6.75 14.02
C SER A 156 -10.34 5.98 12.76
N TRP A 157 -10.84 4.75 12.60
CA TRP A 157 -10.62 3.96 11.38
C TRP A 157 -11.42 4.51 10.21
N ASP A 158 -12.65 4.96 10.48
CA ASP A 158 -13.55 5.58 9.52
C ASP A 158 -13.50 7.12 9.59
N ASN A 159 -14.08 7.78 8.59
CA ASN A 159 -14.36 9.21 8.67
C ASN A 159 -15.65 9.46 9.49
N ASN A 160 -15.48 9.67 10.79
CA ASN A 160 -16.58 10.03 11.69
C ASN A 160 -16.64 11.54 12.02
N TRP A 161 -15.85 12.37 11.32
CA TRP A 161 -15.89 13.83 11.44
C TRP A 161 -16.80 14.47 10.38
N ASP A 162 -16.80 13.96 9.15
CA ASP A 162 -17.75 14.34 8.11
C ASP A 162 -19.03 13.50 8.18
N PHE A 163 -18.92 12.23 8.60
CA PHE A 163 -20.04 11.28 8.68
C PHE A 163 -20.19 10.70 10.10
N PRO A 164 -20.65 11.52 11.08
CA PRO A 164 -20.63 11.15 12.50
C PRO A 164 -21.71 10.13 12.91
N ASN A 165 -22.76 9.94 12.11
CA ASN A 165 -23.86 9.03 12.45
C ASN A 165 -23.52 7.59 12.03
N GLU A 166 -22.91 6.83 12.95
CA GLU A 166 -22.52 5.42 12.72
C GLU A 166 -23.70 4.51 12.37
N ASP A 167 -24.87 4.70 13.00
CA ASP A 167 -26.09 3.91 12.75
C ASP A 167 -26.62 4.05 11.31
N GLU A 168 -26.19 5.06 10.56
CA GLU A 168 -26.53 5.27 9.15
C GLU A 168 -25.51 4.66 8.18
N LYS A 169 -24.42 4.07 8.67
CA LYS A 169 -23.38 3.46 7.83
C LYS A 169 -23.74 2.03 7.46
N ASP A 170 -23.42 1.70 6.21
CA ASP A 170 -23.65 0.37 5.63
C ASP A 170 -22.58 0.15 4.57
N PHE A 171 -21.52 -0.55 4.96
CA PHE A 171 -20.37 -0.80 4.10
C PHE A 171 -20.72 -1.45 2.77
N SER A 172 -21.83 -2.19 2.66
CA SER A 172 -22.28 -2.80 1.40
C SER A 172 -22.48 -1.74 0.31
N ILE A 173 -22.95 -0.54 0.67
CA ILE A 173 -23.14 0.58 -0.26
C ILE A 173 -21.80 1.08 -0.81
N CYS A 174 -20.80 1.27 0.04
CA CYS A 174 -19.44 1.62 -0.41
C CYS A 174 -18.83 0.50 -1.25
N PHE A 175 -19.02 -0.74 -0.80
CA PHE A 175 -18.48 -1.92 -1.44
C PHE A 175 -18.96 -2.07 -2.89
N GLU A 176 -20.29 -1.99 -3.10
CA GLU A 176 -20.92 -2.20 -4.41
C GLU A 176 -20.71 -1.01 -5.36
N ASN A 177 -20.71 0.22 -4.84
CA ASN A 177 -20.67 1.42 -5.68
C ASN A 177 -19.26 1.93 -5.97
N LYS A 178 -18.28 1.62 -5.11
CA LYS A 178 -16.89 2.10 -5.26
C LYS A 178 -15.86 0.99 -5.20
N ILE A 179 -15.82 0.19 -4.13
CA ILE A 179 -14.74 -0.78 -3.90
C ILE A 179 -14.66 -1.82 -5.01
N MET A 180 -15.73 -2.59 -5.23
CA MET A 180 -15.75 -3.66 -6.22
C MET A 180 -15.60 -3.12 -7.66
N PRO A 181 -16.26 -2.01 -8.06
CA PRO A 181 -16.02 -1.41 -9.36
C PRO A 181 -14.57 -0.96 -9.56
N GLN A 182 -13.94 -0.30 -8.58
CA GLN A 182 -12.53 0.10 -8.65
C GLN A 182 -11.57 -1.09 -8.66
N VAL A 183 -11.84 -2.15 -7.88
CA VAL A 183 -11.09 -3.41 -7.95
C VAL A 183 -11.13 -3.96 -9.37
N LYS A 184 -12.30 -3.96 -10.03
CA LYS A 184 -12.41 -4.39 -11.43
C LYS A 184 -11.61 -3.49 -12.38
N GLU A 185 -11.61 -2.17 -12.17
CA GLU A 185 -10.81 -1.23 -12.96
C GLU A 185 -9.32 -1.54 -12.89
N ILE A 186 -8.75 -1.67 -11.69
CA ILE A 186 -7.32 -1.95 -11.52
C ILE A 186 -6.91 -3.31 -12.07
N LEU A 187 -7.79 -4.32 -12.02
CA LEU A 187 -7.53 -5.65 -12.56
C LEU A 187 -7.56 -5.72 -14.09
N THR A 188 -8.10 -4.71 -14.77
CA THR A 188 -8.35 -4.77 -16.22
C THR A 188 -7.64 -3.69 -17.04
N GLN A 189 -7.10 -2.65 -16.41
CA GLN A 189 -6.50 -1.51 -17.12
C GLN A 189 -4.97 -1.54 -17.22
N TYR A 190 -4.27 -2.25 -16.33
CA TYR A 190 -2.81 -2.08 -16.15
C TYR A 190 -1.95 -3.30 -16.52
N GLY A 191 -2.50 -4.24 -17.31
CA GLY A 191 -1.80 -5.44 -17.76
C GLY A 191 -1.75 -6.58 -16.72
N GLU A 192 -0.74 -7.45 -16.81
CA GLU A 192 -0.50 -8.52 -15.81
C GLU A 192 -0.06 -7.93 -14.47
N LEU A 193 -0.79 -8.27 -13.42
CA LEU A 193 -0.43 -7.96 -12.03
C LEU A 193 0.13 -9.19 -11.33
N CYS A 194 1.23 -9.03 -10.59
CA CYS A 194 1.79 -10.13 -9.80
C CYS A 194 1.14 -10.27 -8.44
N LEU A 195 0.71 -9.17 -7.84
CA LEU A 195 0.00 -9.19 -6.57
C LEU A 195 -0.96 -8.00 -6.40
N ILE A 196 -2.00 -8.19 -5.61
CA ILE A 196 -2.76 -7.11 -4.98
C ILE A 196 -2.53 -7.17 -3.47
N TRP A 197 -2.15 -6.01 -2.92
CA TRP A 197 -1.91 -5.80 -1.50
C TRP A 197 -3.09 -5.05 -0.89
N PHE A 198 -3.95 -5.78 -0.19
CA PHE A 198 -5.10 -5.25 0.55
C PHE A 198 -4.72 -4.93 1.99
N ASP A 199 -5.57 -4.20 2.70
CA ASP A 199 -5.23 -3.69 4.03
C ASP A 199 -6.39 -3.75 5.02
N VAL A 200 -6.06 -3.77 6.32
CA VAL A 200 -6.96 -3.59 7.48
C VAL A 200 -8.44 -4.03 7.29
N PRO A 201 -8.74 -5.35 7.21
CA PRO A 201 -10.09 -5.85 6.99
C PRO A 201 -10.93 -5.75 8.28
N MET A 202 -11.45 -4.55 8.55
CA MET A 202 -12.13 -4.16 9.79
C MET A 202 -13.65 -4.28 9.72
N THR A 203 -14.24 -4.18 8.53
CA THR A 203 -15.70 -4.14 8.32
C THR A 203 -16.14 -5.10 7.21
N ILE A 204 -15.25 -5.42 6.26
CA ILE A 204 -15.52 -6.32 5.15
C ILE A 204 -15.96 -7.71 5.63
N SER A 205 -17.11 -8.16 5.12
CA SER A 205 -17.63 -9.50 5.41
C SER A 205 -16.85 -10.60 4.69
N ASP A 206 -17.01 -11.86 5.14
CA ASP A 206 -16.45 -13.02 4.44
C ASP A 206 -16.93 -13.09 2.99
N ALA A 207 -18.24 -12.91 2.74
CA ALA A 207 -18.80 -12.93 1.39
C ALA A 207 -18.17 -11.86 0.47
N GLN A 208 -17.97 -10.64 0.97
CA GLN A 208 -17.32 -9.56 0.23
C GLN A 208 -15.84 -9.85 -0.05
N SER A 209 -15.13 -10.43 0.93
CA SER A 209 -13.72 -10.84 0.76
C SER A 209 -13.60 -11.93 -0.31
N ARG A 210 -14.50 -12.93 -0.29
CA ARG A 210 -14.57 -13.99 -1.30
C ARG A 210 -14.90 -13.44 -2.68
N GLN A 211 -15.81 -12.48 -2.77
CA GLN A 211 -16.14 -11.82 -4.04
C GLN A 211 -14.94 -11.10 -4.66
N ILE A 212 -14.16 -10.35 -3.86
CA ILE A 212 -12.90 -9.73 -4.34
C ILE A 212 -11.92 -10.82 -4.79
N TYR A 213 -11.70 -11.85 -3.97
CA TYR A 213 -10.79 -12.95 -4.29
C TYR A 213 -11.15 -13.61 -5.63
N GLU A 214 -12.42 -13.97 -5.83
CA GLU A 214 -12.91 -14.60 -7.06
C GLU A 214 -12.74 -13.70 -8.27
N ALA A 215 -13.03 -12.39 -8.14
CA ALA A 215 -12.81 -11.43 -9.20
C ALA A 215 -11.32 -11.37 -9.61
N ILE A 216 -10.40 -11.35 -8.64
CA ILE A 216 -8.96 -11.38 -8.92
C ILE A 216 -8.60 -12.65 -9.67
N LYS A 217 -9.04 -13.82 -9.20
CA LYS A 217 -8.74 -15.10 -9.88
C LYS A 217 -9.38 -15.20 -11.27
N GLN A 218 -10.49 -14.51 -11.51
CA GLN A 218 -11.14 -14.44 -12.82
C GLN A 218 -10.36 -13.53 -13.79
N TYR A 219 -10.01 -12.31 -13.40
CA TYR A 219 -9.41 -11.32 -14.30
C TYR A 219 -7.88 -11.43 -14.37
N GLN A 220 -7.25 -11.88 -13.28
CA GLN A 220 -5.79 -11.98 -13.10
C GLN A 220 -5.45 -13.32 -12.42
N PRO A 221 -5.60 -14.46 -13.12
CA PRO A 221 -5.52 -15.80 -12.52
C PRO A 221 -4.18 -16.12 -11.83
N ASN A 222 -3.09 -15.45 -12.24
CA ASN A 222 -1.77 -15.61 -11.63
C ASN A 222 -1.50 -14.59 -10.50
N CYS A 223 -2.37 -13.62 -10.28
CA CYS A 223 -2.15 -12.58 -9.28
C CYS A 223 -2.28 -13.15 -7.86
N LEU A 224 -1.28 -12.86 -7.03
CA LEU A 224 -1.24 -13.24 -5.63
C LEU A 224 -2.00 -12.23 -4.76
N ILE A 225 -2.62 -12.70 -3.70
CA ILE A 225 -3.42 -11.89 -2.78
C ILE A 225 -2.79 -11.99 -1.39
N ASN A 226 -2.54 -10.86 -0.75
CA ASN A 226 -1.97 -10.85 0.60
C ASN A 226 -3.02 -11.24 1.66
N SER A 227 -2.55 -11.68 2.82
CA SER A 227 -3.42 -12.13 3.92
C SER A 227 -4.31 -11.07 4.54
N ARG A 228 -4.10 -9.79 4.22
CA ARG A 228 -4.89 -8.67 4.76
C ARG A 228 -6.12 -8.34 3.91
N LEU A 229 -6.47 -9.13 2.89
CA LEU A 229 -7.81 -9.05 2.28
C LEU A 229 -8.91 -9.34 3.32
N GLY A 230 -8.62 -10.23 4.27
CA GLY A 230 -9.53 -10.63 5.34
C GLY A 230 -10.17 -12.00 5.11
N ASN A 231 -10.72 -12.54 6.20
CA ASN A 231 -11.59 -13.73 6.23
C ASN A 231 -10.95 -14.98 5.60
N GLY A 232 -9.61 -15.09 5.65
CA GLY A 232 -8.88 -16.25 5.14
C GLY A 232 -8.87 -16.39 3.62
N ALA A 233 -9.04 -15.28 2.88
CA ALA A 233 -9.04 -15.26 1.42
C ALA A 233 -7.71 -14.72 0.86
N TYR A 234 -6.65 -15.54 0.82
CA TYR A 234 -5.32 -15.09 0.39
C TYR A 234 -4.42 -16.22 -0.15
N ASP A 235 -3.34 -15.84 -0.83
CA ASP A 235 -2.30 -16.76 -1.33
C ASP A 235 -0.99 -16.65 -0.54
N TYR A 236 -0.67 -15.47 -0.01
CA TYR A 236 0.55 -15.26 0.78
C TYR A 236 0.27 -14.47 2.05
N VAL A 237 1.11 -14.68 3.06
CA VAL A 237 0.99 -13.99 4.34
C VAL A 237 1.83 -12.72 4.31
N SER A 238 1.17 -11.58 4.51
CA SER A 238 1.87 -10.35 4.87
C SER A 238 2.03 -10.32 6.38
N LEU A 239 3.27 -10.22 6.85
CA LEU A 239 3.57 -9.94 8.26
C LEU A 239 3.18 -8.51 8.62
N GLY A 240 3.30 -8.18 9.91
CA GLY A 240 3.03 -6.85 10.45
C GLY A 240 3.97 -5.79 9.90
N ASP A 241 3.57 -4.54 10.06
CA ASP A 241 4.35 -3.38 9.64
C ASP A 241 5.73 -3.40 10.30
N ASN A 242 6.79 -3.38 9.48
CA ASN A 242 8.18 -3.49 9.96
C ASN A 242 8.47 -4.77 10.79
N GLU A 243 7.66 -5.81 10.66
CA GLU A 243 7.86 -7.07 11.39
C GLU A 243 8.96 -7.91 10.72
N ILE A 244 10.16 -7.90 11.32
CA ILE A 244 11.33 -8.62 10.82
C ILE A 244 11.66 -9.81 11.75
N PRO A 245 11.00 -10.97 11.56
CA PRO A 245 11.16 -12.11 12.46
C PRO A 245 12.57 -12.71 12.40
N THR A 246 12.99 -13.33 13.50
CA THR A 246 14.25 -14.11 13.58
C THR A 246 14.06 -15.57 13.21
N GLU A 247 12.84 -16.08 13.28
CA GLU A 247 12.47 -17.46 12.94
C GLU A 247 11.00 -17.54 12.50
N ILE A 248 10.64 -18.60 11.78
CA ILE A 248 9.25 -18.95 11.48
C ILE A 248 8.76 -19.91 12.57
N PRO A 249 7.65 -19.60 13.28
CA PRO A 249 7.13 -20.47 14.33
C PRO A 249 6.78 -21.86 13.80
N LYS A 250 7.15 -22.90 14.57
CA LYS A 250 6.81 -24.30 14.24
C LYS A 250 5.33 -24.62 14.50
N ASN A 251 4.68 -23.86 15.37
CA ASN A 251 3.26 -23.98 15.71
C ASN A 251 2.68 -22.57 15.86
N LEU A 252 1.59 -22.31 15.16
CA LEU A 252 0.92 -21.01 15.15
C LEU A 252 -0.21 -20.90 16.20
N GLY A 253 -0.70 -22.02 16.72
CA GLY A 253 -1.89 -22.02 17.57
C GLY A 253 -3.14 -21.52 16.84
N GLU A 254 -4.07 -20.93 17.59
CA GLU A 254 -5.22 -20.21 17.03
C GLU A 254 -4.76 -18.82 16.55
N VAL A 255 -5.09 -18.48 15.31
CA VAL A 255 -4.71 -17.21 14.68
C VAL A 255 -5.97 -16.54 14.14
N ASP A 256 -6.13 -15.26 14.44
CA ASP A 256 -7.17 -14.44 13.82
C ASP A 256 -6.83 -14.20 12.34
N ALA A 257 -7.72 -14.63 11.46
CA ALA A 257 -7.57 -14.46 10.02
C ALA A 257 -7.58 -12.99 9.57
N ASN A 258 -8.14 -12.08 10.40
CA ASN A 258 -8.19 -10.65 10.16
C ASN A 258 -7.08 -9.85 10.85
N ALA A 259 -6.23 -10.51 11.66
CA ALA A 259 -5.06 -9.84 12.23
C ALA A 259 -4.19 -9.27 11.12
N VAL A 260 -3.68 -8.04 11.30
CA VAL A 260 -2.81 -7.40 10.30
C VAL A 260 -1.33 -7.73 10.50
N ASP A 261 -0.99 -8.38 11.61
CA ASP A 261 0.36 -8.74 12.02
C ASP A 261 0.53 -10.25 12.23
N GLY A 262 1.78 -10.65 12.44
CA GLY A 262 2.14 -12.00 12.81
C GLY A 262 1.98 -13.03 11.69
N PHE A 263 2.42 -14.24 12.03
CA PHE A 263 2.31 -15.38 11.14
C PHE A 263 0.89 -15.94 11.10
N LYS A 264 0.47 -16.35 9.90
CA LYS A 264 -0.79 -17.05 9.63
C LYS A 264 -0.50 -18.34 8.87
N PRO A 265 -1.45 -19.31 8.83
CA PRO A 265 -1.32 -20.45 7.95
C PRO A 265 -1.11 -19.99 6.50
N SER A 266 0.01 -20.39 5.89
CA SER A 266 0.34 -20.03 4.51
C SER A 266 0.21 -21.26 3.61
N PRO A 267 -0.87 -21.40 2.82
CA PRO A 267 -1.15 -22.62 2.06
C PRO A 267 -0.05 -22.95 1.05
N PHE A 268 0.66 -21.94 0.56
CA PHE A 268 1.72 -22.08 -0.44
C PHE A 268 3.14 -21.88 0.14
N GLY A 269 3.25 -21.63 1.45
CA GLY A 269 4.51 -21.30 2.12
C GLY A 269 5.10 -19.98 1.63
N LEU A 270 4.24 -19.01 1.33
CA LEU A 270 4.60 -17.68 0.83
C LEU A 270 4.44 -16.63 1.93
N TYR A 271 5.47 -15.81 2.11
CA TYR A 271 5.53 -14.79 3.15
C TYR A 271 6.19 -13.53 2.60
N GLU A 272 5.72 -12.39 3.07
CA GLU A 272 6.30 -11.07 2.80
C GLU A 272 6.30 -10.23 4.07
N SER A 273 7.37 -9.48 4.29
CA SER A 273 7.44 -8.45 5.32
C SER A 273 7.58 -7.10 4.63
N ALA A 274 6.60 -6.23 4.86
CA ALA A 274 6.63 -4.85 4.38
C ALA A 274 7.25 -3.95 5.46
N ALA A 275 8.18 -3.08 5.08
CA ALA A 275 8.81 -2.14 6.02
C ALA A 275 9.16 -0.81 5.37
N THR A 276 9.24 0.23 6.18
CA THR A 276 9.62 1.58 5.77
C THR A 276 11.11 1.81 5.99
N LEU A 277 11.69 2.81 5.31
CA LEU A 277 13.07 3.26 5.55
C LEU A 277 13.19 4.20 6.75
N ASN A 278 12.11 4.90 7.11
CA ASN A 278 11.99 5.73 8.31
C ASN A 278 10.84 5.20 9.18
N HIS A 279 9.99 6.05 9.76
CA HIS A 279 8.89 5.68 10.67
C HIS A 279 7.51 5.85 10.03
N THR A 280 7.43 6.35 8.79
CA THR A 280 6.18 6.62 8.07
C THR A 280 6.15 5.93 6.71
N TRP A 281 4.96 5.58 6.21
CA TRP A 281 4.79 5.05 4.87
C TRP A 281 4.72 6.17 3.83
N GLY A 282 3.79 7.10 4.03
CA GLY A 282 3.72 8.34 3.24
C GLY A 282 4.84 9.32 3.60
N PHE A 283 5.16 10.25 2.70
CA PHE A 283 6.23 11.23 2.91
C PHE A 283 5.97 12.12 4.14
N SER A 284 6.98 12.28 4.99
CA SER A 284 7.03 13.27 6.07
C SER A 284 8.31 14.09 5.97
N ALA A 285 8.19 15.42 5.94
CA ALA A 285 9.34 16.31 5.97
C ALA A 285 10.03 16.30 7.35
N TYR A 286 9.33 15.87 8.39
CA TYR A 286 9.78 15.90 9.78
C TYR A 286 10.37 14.57 10.26
N ASP A 287 10.17 13.50 9.51
CA ASP A 287 10.73 12.19 9.82
C ASP A 287 12.05 11.98 9.07
N GLN A 288 13.13 12.39 9.74
CA GLN A 288 14.50 12.23 9.27
C GLN A 288 15.22 11.06 9.97
N ASP A 289 14.50 10.22 10.71
CA ASP A 289 15.06 9.06 11.40
C ASP A 289 15.14 7.86 10.44
N TRP A 290 16.07 7.96 9.49
CA TRP A 290 16.28 6.95 8.47
C TRP A 290 17.08 5.77 9.02
N LYS A 291 16.53 4.55 8.88
CA LYS A 291 17.25 3.29 9.13
C LYS A 291 18.54 3.27 8.31
N SER A 292 19.64 2.87 8.95
CA SER A 292 20.93 2.78 8.27
C SER A 292 20.94 1.68 7.18
N ALA A 293 21.85 1.79 6.22
CA ALA A 293 22.09 0.73 5.24
C ALA A 293 22.52 -0.60 5.91
N ASP A 294 23.21 -0.56 7.06
CA ASP A 294 23.51 -1.75 7.87
C ASP A 294 22.24 -2.45 8.35
N THR A 295 21.30 -1.69 8.90
CA THR A 295 20.02 -2.21 9.37
C THR A 295 19.23 -2.86 8.23
N ILE A 296 19.12 -2.17 7.09
CA ILE A 296 18.37 -2.69 5.93
C ILE A 296 19.05 -3.93 5.33
N PHE A 297 20.38 -3.94 5.26
CA PHE A 297 21.15 -5.11 4.82
C PHE A 297 20.94 -6.32 5.74
N GLU A 298 20.97 -6.10 7.06
CA GLU A 298 20.73 -7.15 8.05
C GLU A 298 19.32 -7.73 7.92
N TYR A 299 18.30 -6.86 7.81
CA TYR A 299 16.90 -7.27 7.66
C TYR A 299 16.69 -8.07 6.37
N ARG A 300 17.19 -7.56 5.23
CA ARG A 300 17.12 -8.27 3.94
C ARG A 300 17.78 -9.64 4.02
N THR A 301 18.97 -9.73 4.63
CA THR A 301 19.69 -11.00 4.78
C THR A 301 18.92 -11.99 5.67
N ARG A 302 18.34 -11.50 6.76
CA ARG A 302 17.55 -12.32 7.69
C ARG A 302 16.29 -12.88 7.03
N LEU A 303 15.49 -12.02 6.39
CA LEU A 303 14.28 -12.43 5.70
C LEU A 303 14.58 -13.41 4.55
N LYS A 304 15.64 -13.16 3.77
CA LYS A 304 16.11 -14.08 2.73
C LYS A 304 16.44 -15.47 3.27
N LYS A 305 17.08 -15.58 4.44
CA LYS A 305 17.37 -16.88 5.10
C LYS A 305 16.11 -17.63 5.52
N LEU A 306 15.03 -16.91 5.82
CA LEU A 306 13.74 -17.46 6.21
C LEU A 306 12.82 -17.74 5.00
N GLY A 307 13.22 -17.36 3.78
CA GLY A 307 12.35 -17.46 2.60
C GLY A 307 11.18 -16.47 2.63
N ILE A 308 11.35 -15.32 3.29
CA ILE A 308 10.37 -14.24 3.38
C ILE A 308 10.81 -13.13 2.42
N ASN A 309 9.90 -12.68 1.55
CA ASN A 309 10.16 -11.54 0.69
C ASN A 309 10.23 -10.26 1.49
N TYR A 310 11.19 -9.40 1.15
CA TYR A 310 11.29 -8.08 1.77
C TYR A 310 10.73 -7.00 0.84
N LEU A 311 9.62 -6.39 1.24
CA LEU A 311 8.96 -5.32 0.49
C LEU A 311 9.28 -3.98 1.16
N ILE A 312 10.20 -3.21 0.59
CA ILE A 312 10.69 -1.98 1.21
C ILE A 312 10.01 -0.74 0.63
N ASN A 313 9.43 0.08 1.50
CA ASN A 313 8.69 1.26 1.12
C ASN A 313 9.57 2.49 0.93
N VAL A 314 9.24 3.27 -0.09
CA VAL A 314 9.61 4.68 -0.23
C VAL A 314 8.35 5.54 -0.24
N GLY A 315 8.41 6.72 0.38
CA GLY A 315 7.34 7.73 0.34
C GLY A 315 7.79 8.93 -0.49
N PRO A 316 7.43 9.02 -1.79
CA PRO A 316 7.79 10.14 -2.63
C PRO A 316 7.19 11.46 -2.13
N ASP A 317 7.94 12.54 -2.30
CA ASP A 317 7.48 13.88 -1.92
C ASP A 317 6.37 14.40 -2.84
N HIS A 318 5.82 15.56 -2.50
CA HIS A 318 4.74 16.18 -3.27
C HIS A 318 5.13 16.63 -4.70
N LEU A 319 6.42 16.64 -5.04
CA LEU A 319 6.89 16.91 -6.41
C LEU A 319 7.12 15.63 -7.22
N GLY A 320 6.96 14.45 -6.63
CA GLY A 320 7.17 13.16 -7.29
C GLY A 320 8.60 12.64 -7.21
N ARG A 321 9.38 13.07 -6.21
CA ARG A 321 10.76 12.62 -6.01
C ARG A 321 10.83 11.59 -4.88
N ILE A 322 11.53 10.49 -5.11
CA ILE A 322 11.94 9.61 -4.02
C ILE A 322 12.97 10.37 -3.17
N PRO A 323 12.81 10.44 -1.83
CA PRO A 323 13.73 11.17 -0.96
C PRO A 323 15.17 10.69 -1.13
N ALA A 324 16.12 11.64 -1.19
CA ALA A 324 17.53 11.32 -1.40
C ALA A 324 18.10 10.30 -0.38
N PRO A 325 17.79 10.38 0.93
CA PRO A 325 18.23 9.35 1.89
C PRO A 325 17.76 7.95 1.51
N SER A 326 16.53 7.81 0.99
CA SER A 326 16.02 6.51 0.54
C SER A 326 16.84 5.96 -0.64
N VAL A 327 17.17 6.81 -1.62
CA VAL A 327 18.00 6.44 -2.76
C VAL A 327 19.39 5.99 -2.31
N ASP A 328 20.02 6.74 -1.42
CA ASP A 328 21.38 6.47 -0.93
C ASP A 328 21.45 5.16 -0.14
N ILE A 329 20.49 4.94 0.77
CA ILE A 329 20.41 3.72 1.57
C ILE A 329 20.20 2.50 0.67
N LEU A 330 19.23 2.56 -0.26
CA LEU A 330 18.92 1.43 -1.13
C LEU A 330 20.09 1.06 -2.04
N ARG A 331 20.79 2.06 -2.62
CA ARG A 331 21.97 1.82 -3.45
C ARG A 331 23.13 1.25 -2.64
N GLU A 332 23.35 1.71 -1.41
CA GLU A 332 24.39 1.14 -0.55
C GLU A 332 24.10 -0.32 -0.18
N VAL A 333 22.84 -0.65 0.15
CA VAL A 333 22.42 -2.04 0.37
C VAL A 333 22.65 -2.89 -0.88
N ALA A 334 22.34 -2.37 -2.06
CA ALA A 334 22.54 -3.06 -3.32
C ALA A 334 24.02 -3.39 -3.58
N ARG A 335 24.94 -2.42 -3.38
CA ARG A 335 26.40 -2.65 -3.47
C ARG A 335 26.86 -3.78 -2.54
N ARG A 336 26.39 -3.78 -1.30
CA ARG A 336 26.78 -4.79 -0.30
C ARG A 336 26.22 -6.17 -0.58
N MET A 337 25.07 -6.25 -1.23
CA MET A 337 24.45 -7.50 -1.67
C MET A 337 25.06 -8.02 -2.99
N GLY A 338 25.88 -7.21 -3.67
CA GLY A 338 26.46 -7.54 -4.98
C GLY A 338 25.47 -7.38 -6.14
N ASP A 339 24.42 -6.58 -5.96
CA ASP A 339 23.39 -6.32 -6.97
C ASP A 339 23.75 -5.13 -7.90
N LEU A 340 24.65 -4.23 -7.45
CA LEU A 340 25.09 -3.00 -8.13
C LEU A 340 26.58 -3.02 -8.45
#